data_AF-A0A6C0LA81-F1
#
_entry.id   AF-A0A6C0LA81-F1
#
_cell.length_a   1.000
_cell.length_b   1.000
_cell.length_c   1.000
_cell.angle_alpha   90.00
_cell.angle_beta   90.00
_cell.angle_gamma   90.00
#
_symmetry.space_group_name_H-M   'P 1'
#
loop_
_entity.id
_entity.type
_entity.pdbx_description
1 polymer ?
#
loop_
_entity_poly.entity_id
_entity_poly.type
_entity_poly.pdbx_seq_one_letter_code
_entity_poly.pdbx_strand_id
1 'polypeptide(L)'
;MLTKTVFDIPISYNTANHNIKFCLSFGEGKEEEVCPDETERRNFSKNYDVEVFESGEGDDYMKGYRVIANEAPFVVKISDISITKENSKYDYAIGFALDNEAPEYNNNSRTIPKNITRDGTMWTIPANNGSSHNFDQNPKAKYQWMAKFSLEEGYKPTEEELELGMEETSQNTGLIYLTFMVFQKLKPEYSYSSTTRGATRCSSGARFGYGNEASSSSVKSEFEYAEGTEKFIMPIRLRINNETTRSNTNCSQHLKGASINALRRQMMTVPF
;
A
#
# COMPACT_ATOMS: atom_id res chain seq x y z
N MET A 1 -13.52 21.26 3.39
CA MET A 1 -13.13 21.74 2.04
C MET A 1 -11.72 21.24 1.73
N LEU A 2 -11.09 21.63 0.61
CA LEU A 2 -9.63 21.52 0.51
C LEU A 2 -9.02 22.48 1.52
N THR A 3 -8.19 21.98 2.44
CA THR A 3 -7.60 22.80 3.52
C THR A 3 -6.14 23.13 3.25
N LYS A 4 -5.38 22.17 2.71
CA LYS A 4 -3.94 22.33 2.38
C LYS A 4 -3.45 21.21 1.46
N THR A 5 -2.28 21.41 0.87
CA THR A 5 -1.46 20.35 0.27
C THR A 5 -0.28 20.04 1.19
N VAL A 6 0.10 18.77 1.29
CA VAL A 6 1.27 18.28 2.04
C VAL A 6 2.00 17.20 1.22
N PHE A 7 3.25 16.89 1.58
CA PHE A 7 4.02 15.80 0.95
C PHE A 7 4.03 14.51 1.78
N ASP A 8 3.64 14.62 3.05
CA ASP A 8 3.59 13.56 4.05
C ASP A 8 2.28 13.62 4.83
N ILE A 9 1.75 12.44 5.18
CA ILE A 9 0.63 12.31 6.13
C ILE A 9 1.20 11.79 7.46
N PRO A 10 1.31 12.64 8.51
CA PRO A 10 1.59 12.16 9.85
C PRO A 10 0.36 11.44 10.40
N ILE A 11 0.49 10.12 10.61
CA ILE A 11 -0.52 9.29 11.25
C ILE A 11 -0.21 9.18 12.74
N SER A 12 -1.23 9.38 13.58
CA SER A 12 -1.19 9.11 15.01
C SER A 12 -2.54 8.56 15.42
N TYR A 13 -2.58 7.34 15.96
CA TYR A 13 -3.78 6.76 16.55
C TYR A 13 -3.46 6.01 17.85
N ASN A 14 -4.48 5.90 18.70
CA ASN A 14 -4.39 5.12 19.93
C ASN A 14 -5.17 3.83 19.75
N THR A 15 -4.63 2.76 20.32
CA THR A 15 -5.36 1.53 20.63
C THR A 15 -5.60 1.47 22.14
N ALA A 16 -6.38 0.51 22.62
CA ALA A 16 -6.58 0.32 24.07
C ALA A 16 -5.24 0.21 24.82
N ASN A 17 -4.28 -0.51 24.24
CA ASN A 17 -2.98 -0.81 24.87
C ASN A 17 -1.82 0.12 24.44
N HIS A 18 -1.79 0.62 23.20
CA HIS A 18 -0.61 1.33 22.63
C HIS A 18 -0.97 2.67 21.99
N ASN A 19 -0.01 3.60 21.91
CA ASN A 19 -0.11 4.77 21.01
C ASN A 19 0.85 4.55 19.83
N ILE A 20 0.34 4.68 18.60
CA ILE A 20 1.03 4.39 17.33
C ILE A 20 1.23 5.71 16.58
N LYS A 21 2.43 5.92 16.04
CA LYS A 21 2.78 7.04 15.15
C LYS A 21 3.64 6.56 13.99
N PHE A 22 3.48 7.18 12.82
CA PHE A 22 4.34 7.01 11.64
C PHE A 22 3.99 8.08 10.61
N CYS A 23 4.87 8.30 9.64
CA CYS A 23 4.59 9.14 8.48
C CYS A 23 4.37 8.29 7.23
N LEU A 24 3.40 8.67 6.40
CA LEU A 24 3.20 8.15 5.05
C LEU A 24 3.68 9.18 4.03
N SER A 25 4.38 8.76 2.98
CA SER A 25 4.49 9.57 1.75
C SER A 25 4.39 8.69 0.51
N PHE A 26 4.13 9.29 -0.64
CA PHE A 26 3.83 8.59 -1.89
C PHE A 26 4.69 9.15 -3.02
N GLY A 27 4.97 8.38 -4.07
CA GLY A 27 5.78 8.82 -5.20
C GLY A 27 5.78 7.84 -6.37
N GLU A 28 6.57 8.16 -7.38
CA GLU A 28 6.64 7.44 -8.65
C GLU A 28 7.66 6.30 -8.61
N GLY A 29 7.19 5.07 -8.86
CA GLY A 29 8.05 3.90 -9.01
C GLY A 29 8.45 3.62 -10.45
N LYS A 30 9.27 2.58 -10.61
CA LYS A 30 9.64 2.03 -11.92
C LYS A 30 8.88 0.72 -12.17
N GLU A 31 8.79 0.32 -13.43
CA GLU A 31 8.19 -0.96 -13.82
C GLU A 31 9.26 -2.06 -13.76
N GLU A 32 8.92 -3.28 -13.34
CA GLU A 32 9.85 -4.43 -13.28
C GLU A 32 10.51 -4.70 -14.66
N GLU A 33 9.76 -4.52 -15.76
CA GLU A 33 10.26 -4.64 -17.14
C GLU A 33 11.40 -3.64 -17.46
N VAL A 34 11.46 -2.51 -16.75
CA VAL A 34 12.45 -1.42 -16.95
C VAL A 34 13.52 -1.42 -15.85
N CYS A 35 13.17 -1.84 -14.63
CA CYS A 35 14.07 -1.82 -13.48
C CYS A 35 13.77 -3.01 -12.54
N PRO A 36 14.45 -4.16 -12.73
CA PRO A 36 14.21 -5.37 -11.94
C PRO A 36 14.95 -5.41 -10.58
N ASP A 37 15.75 -4.40 -10.21
CA ASP A 37 16.22 -4.29 -8.81
C ASP A 37 15.07 -3.78 -7.94
N GLU A 38 14.55 -4.65 -7.08
CA GLU A 38 13.41 -4.41 -6.18
C GLU A 38 13.56 -3.14 -5.31
N THR A 39 14.79 -2.68 -5.03
CA THR A 39 15.02 -1.46 -4.24
C THR A 39 15.02 -0.22 -5.11
N GLU A 40 15.72 -0.24 -6.24
CA GLU A 40 15.70 0.85 -7.21
C GLU A 40 14.34 1.06 -7.85
N ARG A 41 13.55 -0.01 -8.00
CA ARG A 41 12.17 0.02 -8.47
C ARG A 41 11.25 0.80 -7.54
N ARG A 42 11.47 0.64 -6.23
CA ARG A 42 10.76 1.30 -5.13
C ARG A 42 11.36 2.65 -4.70
N ASN A 43 12.36 3.19 -5.41
CA ASN A 43 13.00 4.44 -5.01
C ASN A 43 12.53 5.62 -5.85
N PHE A 44 11.69 6.47 -5.26
CA PHE A 44 11.32 7.79 -5.79
C PHE A 44 12.18 8.91 -5.18
N SER A 45 12.39 9.99 -5.94
CA SER A 45 13.14 11.19 -5.51
C SER A 45 12.26 12.41 -5.21
N LYS A 46 10.97 12.34 -5.59
CA LYS A 46 9.95 13.37 -5.31
C LYS A 46 8.74 12.70 -4.66
N ASN A 47 8.21 13.31 -3.60
CA ASN A 47 6.88 12.95 -3.11
C ASN A 47 5.83 13.46 -4.11
N TYR A 48 4.72 12.73 -4.23
CA TYR A 48 3.48 13.25 -4.80
C TYR A 48 2.82 14.26 -3.85
N ASP A 49 2.04 15.19 -4.41
CA ASP A 49 1.20 16.10 -3.64
C ASP A 49 0.03 15.35 -2.99
N VAL A 50 -0.24 15.65 -1.71
CA VAL A 50 -1.39 15.14 -0.96
C VAL A 50 -2.29 16.30 -0.56
N GLU A 51 -3.42 16.42 -1.25
CA GLU A 51 -4.49 17.32 -0.87
C GLU A 51 -5.22 16.78 0.38
N VAL A 52 -5.29 17.60 1.43
CA VAL A 52 -5.93 17.28 2.70
C VAL A 52 -7.27 18.00 2.78
N PHE A 53 -8.33 17.23 3.00
CA PHE A 53 -9.70 17.72 3.11
C PHE A 53 -10.18 17.57 4.55
N GLU A 54 -10.59 18.68 5.17
CA GLU A 54 -11.07 18.70 6.56
C GLU A 54 -12.44 19.42 6.63
N SER A 55 -13.31 18.96 7.52
CA SER A 55 -14.68 19.47 7.70
C SER A 55 -15.29 18.96 9.01
N GLY A 56 -16.17 19.75 9.63
CA GLY A 56 -16.73 19.44 10.95
C GLY A 56 -15.80 19.88 12.09
N GLU A 57 -16.32 19.84 13.32
CA GLU A 57 -15.61 20.22 14.55
C GLU A 57 -15.98 19.22 15.66
N GLY A 58 -15.11 19.08 16.67
CA GLY A 58 -15.34 18.13 17.77
C GLY A 58 -15.48 16.69 17.28
N ASP A 59 -16.53 16.00 17.73
CA ASP A 59 -16.80 14.60 17.41
C ASP A 59 -17.25 14.39 15.95
N ASP A 60 -17.76 15.43 15.28
CA ASP A 60 -18.15 15.41 13.86
C ASP A 60 -16.97 15.71 12.90
N TYR A 61 -15.73 15.81 13.41
CA TYR A 61 -14.56 16.12 12.60
C TYR A 61 -14.20 14.98 11.62
N MET A 62 -14.33 15.27 10.33
CA MET A 62 -13.97 14.37 9.23
C MET A 62 -12.72 14.85 8.50
N LYS A 63 -11.86 13.90 8.15
CA LYS A 63 -10.60 14.13 7.43
C LYS A 63 -10.42 13.12 6.29
N GLY A 64 -10.12 13.60 5.10
CA GLY A 64 -9.87 12.80 3.91
C GLY A 64 -8.62 13.25 3.16
N TYR A 65 -8.07 12.35 2.34
CA TYR A 65 -6.84 12.57 1.60
C TYR A 65 -7.02 12.23 0.11
N ARG A 66 -6.51 13.09 -0.77
CA ARG A 66 -6.40 12.83 -2.21
C ARG A 66 -4.94 13.03 -2.64
N VAL A 67 -4.31 11.99 -3.16
CA VAL A 67 -2.93 12.08 -3.67
C VAL A 67 -2.98 12.34 -5.18
N ILE A 68 -2.18 13.28 -5.65
CA ILE A 68 -1.99 13.59 -7.08
C ILE A 68 -0.83 12.76 -7.61
N ALA A 69 -1.16 11.65 -8.28
CA ALA A 69 -0.19 10.71 -8.83
C ALA A 69 0.06 10.94 -10.32
N ASN A 70 1.20 10.48 -10.83
CA ASN A 70 1.40 10.31 -12.27
C ASN A 70 0.83 8.95 -12.74
N GLU A 71 0.71 8.75 -14.05
CA GLU A 71 0.34 7.44 -14.61
C GLU A 71 1.58 6.53 -14.64
N ALA A 72 1.80 5.82 -13.54
CA ALA A 72 3.03 5.10 -13.25
C ALA A 72 2.81 4.04 -12.15
N PRO A 73 3.80 3.16 -11.89
CA PRO A 73 3.86 2.37 -10.67
C PRO A 73 3.77 3.28 -9.44
N PHE A 74 2.85 2.95 -8.55
CA PHE A 74 2.56 3.79 -7.39
C PHE A 74 3.38 3.30 -6.18
N VAL A 75 4.33 4.13 -5.75
CA VAL A 75 5.27 3.77 -4.68
C VAL A 75 4.99 4.52 -3.40
N VAL A 76 5.17 3.83 -2.27
CA VAL A 76 4.76 4.35 -0.96
C VAL A 76 5.82 4.14 0.08
N LYS A 77 5.98 5.12 0.94
CA LYS A 77 6.94 5.15 2.02
C LYS A 77 6.23 5.15 3.35
N ILE A 78 6.71 4.31 4.28
CA ILE A 78 6.44 4.48 5.71
C ILE A 78 7.76 4.77 6.41
N SER A 79 7.74 5.80 7.25
CA SER A 79 8.88 6.22 8.06
C SER A 79 8.46 6.52 9.50
N ASP A 80 9.46 6.65 10.38
CA ASP A 80 9.29 7.22 11.72
C ASP A 80 8.29 6.44 12.59
N ILE A 81 8.24 5.12 12.37
CA ILE A 81 7.32 4.20 13.04
C ILE A 81 7.69 4.14 14.52
N SER A 82 6.83 4.71 15.36
CA SER A 82 6.95 4.65 16.80
C SER A 82 5.70 4.05 17.44
N ILE A 83 5.94 3.07 18.31
CA ILE A 83 4.90 2.42 19.13
C ILE A 83 5.30 2.66 20.59
N THR A 84 4.32 3.01 21.42
CA THR A 84 4.54 3.44 22.82
C THR A 84 3.52 2.80 23.75
N LYS A 85 3.85 2.74 25.05
CA LYS A 85 3.26 1.82 26.07
C LYS A 85 3.63 0.34 25.85
N GLU A 86 4.76 0.09 25.19
CA GLU A 86 5.28 -1.26 24.90
C GLU A 86 5.58 -2.07 26.17
N ASN A 87 5.25 -3.36 26.15
CA ASN A 87 5.76 -4.31 27.13
C ASN A 87 7.21 -4.67 26.77
N SER A 88 8.16 -4.37 27.67
CA SER A 88 9.60 -4.50 27.41
C SER A 88 10.07 -5.90 26.98
N LYS A 89 9.27 -6.95 27.27
CA LYS A 89 9.49 -8.34 26.82
C LYS A 89 9.33 -8.57 25.32
N TYR A 90 8.73 -7.64 24.58
CA TYR A 90 8.41 -7.80 23.16
C TYR A 90 9.09 -6.74 22.30
N ASP A 91 9.48 -7.12 21.09
CA ASP A 91 9.67 -6.20 19.97
C ASP A 91 8.31 -5.96 19.32
N TYR A 92 8.06 -4.75 18.83
CA TYR A 92 6.80 -4.39 18.16
C TYR A 92 7.02 -4.04 16.69
N ALA A 93 5.97 -4.26 15.90
CA ALA A 93 5.92 -3.95 14.48
C ALA A 93 4.56 -3.36 14.11
N ILE A 94 4.54 -2.50 13.10
CA ILE A 94 3.28 -2.11 12.45
C ILE A 94 2.97 -3.11 11.33
N GLY A 95 1.78 -3.70 11.40
CA GLY A 95 1.20 -4.44 10.30
C GLY A 95 0.69 -3.48 9.24
N PHE A 96 0.98 -3.76 7.97
CA PHE A 96 0.52 -2.95 6.85
C PHE A 96 -0.04 -3.83 5.72
N ALA A 97 -1.23 -3.55 5.22
CA ALA A 97 -1.75 -4.11 3.97
C ALA A 97 -2.52 -3.06 3.17
N LEU A 98 -2.53 -3.27 1.85
CA LEU A 98 -3.19 -2.41 0.87
C LEU A 98 -4.26 -3.18 0.11
N ASP A 99 -5.40 -2.55 -0.13
CA ASP A 99 -6.53 -3.07 -0.91
C ASP A 99 -7.16 -2.01 -1.85
N ASN A 100 -7.68 -2.47 -3.00
CA ASN A 100 -8.56 -1.75 -3.95
C ASN A 100 -10.00 -1.53 -3.44
N GLU A 101 -10.41 -2.33 -2.47
CA GLU A 101 -11.81 -2.48 -2.04
C GLU A 101 -11.85 -2.46 -0.51
N ALA A 102 -12.94 -2.01 0.09
CA ALA A 102 -13.03 -1.79 1.54
C ALA A 102 -12.91 -3.14 2.30
N PRO A 103 -11.85 -3.38 3.09
CA PRO A 103 -11.57 -4.72 3.61
C PRO A 103 -12.40 -5.01 4.88
N GLU A 104 -13.34 -5.92 4.78
CA GLU A 104 -14.13 -6.39 5.92
C GLU A 104 -13.44 -7.55 6.65
N TYR A 105 -13.44 -7.50 7.98
CA TYR A 105 -12.73 -8.47 8.81
C TYR A 105 -13.67 -9.15 9.83
N ASN A 106 -13.47 -10.45 10.07
CA ASN A 106 -14.28 -11.20 11.03
C ASN A 106 -13.97 -10.86 12.50
N ASN A 107 -12.78 -10.35 12.80
CA ASN A 107 -12.36 -9.81 14.11
C ASN A 107 -11.07 -8.97 13.94
N ASN A 108 -10.44 -8.50 15.02
CA ASN A 108 -9.21 -7.69 14.96
C ASN A 108 -7.91 -8.48 14.74
N SER A 109 -7.84 -9.78 15.06
CA SER A 109 -6.62 -10.58 14.83
C SER A 109 -6.48 -11.14 13.41
N ARG A 110 -7.54 -11.09 12.58
CA ARG A 110 -7.45 -11.48 11.16
C ARG A 110 -6.70 -10.43 10.34
N THR A 111 -5.64 -10.87 9.66
CA THR A 111 -4.86 -10.10 8.68
C THR A 111 -5.43 -10.17 7.26
N ILE A 112 -6.12 -11.28 6.94
CA ILE A 112 -6.83 -11.51 5.68
C ILE A 112 -8.31 -11.10 5.86
N PRO A 113 -8.86 -10.24 4.99
CA PRO A 113 -10.28 -9.87 4.99
C PRO A 113 -11.18 -11.01 4.47
N LYS A 114 -12.48 -10.91 4.70
CA LYS A 114 -13.48 -11.95 4.36
C LYS A 114 -14.12 -11.75 2.97
N ASN A 115 -14.11 -10.52 2.46
CA ASN A 115 -14.90 -10.07 1.32
C ASN A 115 -14.11 -9.89 0.03
N ILE A 116 -12.77 -9.80 0.11
CA ILE A 116 -11.89 -9.51 -1.03
C ILE A 116 -10.71 -10.50 -1.09
N THR A 117 -10.29 -10.85 -2.31
CA THR A 117 -9.09 -11.67 -2.54
C THR A 117 -7.90 -10.74 -2.78
N ARG A 118 -7.12 -10.51 -1.71
CA ARG A 118 -5.88 -9.74 -1.76
C ARG A 118 -4.76 -10.52 -2.46
N ASP A 119 -4.01 -9.84 -3.33
CA ASP A 119 -2.72 -10.32 -3.81
C ASP A 119 -1.66 -10.17 -2.71
N GLY A 120 -0.92 -11.24 -2.42
CA GLY A 120 -0.01 -11.30 -1.27
C GLY A 120 -0.73 -11.28 0.08
N THR A 121 0.01 -10.93 1.14
CA THR A 121 -0.51 -10.92 2.52
C THR A 121 -0.42 -9.54 3.17
N MET A 122 -0.17 -9.47 4.48
CA MET A 122 0.08 -8.23 5.23
C MET A 122 1.58 -8.18 5.57
N TRP A 123 2.21 -7.03 5.35
CA TRP A 123 3.57 -6.75 5.78
C TRP A 123 3.62 -6.51 7.29
N THR A 124 4.79 -6.72 7.90
CA THR A 124 5.08 -6.34 9.29
C THR A 124 6.41 -5.58 9.32
N ILE A 125 6.37 -4.30 9.64
CA ILE A 125 7.55 -3.42 9.66
C ILE A 125 7.95 -3.18 11.13
N PRO A 126 9.15 -3.57 11.59
CA PRO A 126 9.59 -3.32 12.96
C PRO A 126 9.59 -1.83 13.32
N ALA A 127 9.10 -1.50 14.51
CA ALA A 127 8.99 -0.14 15.03
C ALA A 127 10.24 0.31 15.80
N ASN A 128 10.26 1.58 16.23
CA ASN A 128 11.22 2.17 17.18
C ASN A 128 12.71 2.07 16.78
N ASN A 129 13.00 1.80 15.51
CA ASN A 129 14.34 1.64 14.93
C ASN A 129 14.80 2.85 14.09
N GLY A 130 13.96 3.87 13.93
CA GLY A 130 14.23 5.03 13.08
C GLY A 130 14.30 4.73 11.58
N SER A 131 13.78 3.59 11.13
CA SER A 131 13.83 3.20 9.73
C SER A 131 12.84 3.99 8.88
N SER A 132 13.15 4.07 7.58
CA SER A 132 12.16 4.34 6.56
C SER A 132 12.33 3.35 5.43
N HIS A 133 11.23 3.00 4.79
CA HIS A 133 11.16 1.92 3.83
C HIS A 133 10.19 2.32 2.71
N ASN A 134 10.37 1.82 1.48
CA ASN A 134 9.49 2.12 0.33
C ASN A 134 8.79 0.87 -0.25
N PHE A 135 7.78 1.01 -1.11
CA PHE A 135 6.86 -0.09 -1.46
C PHE A 135 6.27 0.04 -2.86
N ASP A 136 5.90 -1.08 -3.49
CA ASP A 136 5.05 -1.12 -4.70
C ASP A 136 4.14 -2.35 -4.80
N GLN A 137 4.14 -3.23 -3.79
CA GLN A 137 3.31 -4.44 -3.75
C GLN A 137 3.19 -4.98 -2.31
N ASN A 138 2.14 -5.77 -2.04
CA ASN A 138 1.97 -6.53 -0.80
C ASN A 138 3.04 -7.65 -0.72
N PRO A 139 3.32 -8.26 0.44
CA PRO A 139 4.36 -9.28 0.52
C PRO A 139 3.84 -10.55 -0.15
N LYS A 140 4.64 -11.10 -1.06
CA LYS A 140 4.28 -12.23 -1.95
C LYS A 140 3.07 -11.95 -2.83
N ALA A 141 2.77 -10.67 -3.10
CA ALA A 141 1.95 -10.31 -4.23
C ALA A 141 2.65 -10.70 -5.54
N LYS A 142 1.86 -10.91 -6.59
CA LYS A 142 2.34 -11.16 -7.94
C LYS A 142 2.50 -9.84 -8.72
N TYR A 143 1.64 -8.86 -8.48
CA TYR A 143 1.55 -7.64 -9.30
C TYR A 143 1.99 -6.38 -8.55
N GLN A 144 2.71 -5.50 -9.25
CA GLN A 144 2.92 -4.11 -8.79
C GLN A 144 1.59 -3.35 -8.71
N TRP A 145 1.54 -2.32 -7.89
CA TRP A 145 0.46 -1.34 -7.94
C TRP A 145 0.71 -0.25 -8.96
N MET A 146 -0.35 0.10 -9.68
CA MET A 146 -0.33 1.15 -10.69
C MET A 146 -1.31 2.27 -10.33
N ALA A 147 -0.97 3.48 -10.71
CA ALA A 147 -1.87 4.61 -10.88
C ALA A 147 -2.12 4.81 -12.38
N LYS A 148 -3.38 4.95 -12.79
CA LYS A 148 -3.79 5.10 -14.20
C LYS A 148 -5.06 5.94 -14.31
N PHE A 149 -5.27 6.61 -15.45
CA PHE A 149 -6.56 7.25 -15.73
C PHE A 149 -7.69 6.21 -15.76
N SER A 150 -8.85 6.58 -15.22
CA SER A 150 -10.12 5.92 -15.47
C SER A 150 -10.71 6.32 -16.82
N LEU A 151 -11.69 5.56 -17.30
CA LEU A 151 -12.48 5.92 -18.48
C LEU A 151 -13.35 7.15 -18.19
N GLU A 152 -13.66 7.95 -19.21
CA GLU A 152 -14.34 9.24 -19.05
C GLU A 152 -15.77 9.09 -18.48
N GLU A 153 -16.25 10.09 -17.74
CA GLU A 153 -17.59 10.07 -17.13
C GLU A 153 -18.68 10.02 -18.21
N GLY A 154 -19.56 9.02 -18.17
CA GLY A 154 -20.54 8.72 -19.22
C GLY A 154 -20.05 7.75 -20.30
N TYR A 155 -18.77 7.34 -20.29
CA TYR A 155 -18.27 6.28 -21.17
C TYR A 155 -18.66 4.90 -20.64
N LYS A 156 -19.45 4.17 -21.42
CA LYS A 156 -19.83 2.78 -21.12
C LYS A 156 -18.73 1.83 -21.60
N PRO A 157 -17.99 1.15 -20.71
CA PRO A 157 -16.94 0.23 -21.13
C PRO A 157 -17.53 -0.99 -21.84
N THR A 158 -16.79 -1.53 -22.80
CA THR A 158 -17.11 -2.80 -23.45
C THR A 158 -16.96 -3.98 -22.49
N GLU A 159 -17.57 -5.13 -22.82
CA GLU A 159 -17.42 -6.35 -22.01
C GLU A 159 -15.95 -6.78 -21.88
N GLU A 160 -15.12 -6.53 -22.90
CA GLU A 160 -13.67 -6.75 -22.84
C GLU A 160 -13.00 -5.79 -21.85
N GLU A 161 -13.27 -4.49 -21.91
CA GLU A 161 -12.65 -3.50 -20.99
C GLU A 161 -13.06 -3.75 -19.53
N LEU A 162 -14.31 -4.18 -19.29
CA LEU A 162 -14.76 -4.65 -17.98
C LEU A 162 -14.01 -5.91 -17.52
N GLU A 163 -13.78 -6.89 -18.40
CA GLU A 163 -12.99 -8.09 -18.07
C GLU A 163 -11.51 -7.76 -17.81
N LEU A 164 -10.94 -6.78 -18.51
CA LEU A 164 -9.60 -6.23 -18.23
C LEU A 164 -9.57 -5.39 -16.94
N GLY A 165 -10.72 -5.08 -16.34
CA GLY A 165 -10.85 -4.33 -15.09
C GLY A 165 -10.63 -2.82 -15.26
N MET A 166 -11.12 -2.23 -16.34
CA MET A 166 -11.17 -0.77 -16.50
C MET A 166 -12.41 -0.18 -15.82
N GLU A 167 -12.23 0.88 -15.02
CA GLU A 167 -13.30 1.59 -14.34
C GLU A 167 -13.75 2.84 -15.12
N GLU A 168 -15.07 3.07 -15.22
CA GLU A 168 -15.63 4.40 -15.52
C GLU A 168 -15.32 5.38 -14.37
N THR A 169 -15.20 6.68 -14.67
CA THR A 169 -15.04 7.71 -13.63
C THR A 169 -16.34 7.88 -12.83
N SER A 170 -16.27 7.56 -11.54
CA SER A 170 -17.40 7.53 -10.61
C SER A 170 -17.00 8.07 -9.22
N GLN A 171 -17.95 8.17 -8.30
CA GLN A 171 -17.67 8.56 -6.92
C GLN A 171 -16.73 7.60 -6.18
N ASN A 172 -16.62 6.32 -6.57
CA ASN A 172 -15.79 5.33 -5.90
C ASN A 172 -14.46 5.02 -6.62
N THR A 173 -14.31 5.47 -7.86
CA THR A 173 -13.24 5.05 -8.79
C THR A 173 -11.84 5.21 -8.18
N GLY A 174 -11.08 4.13 -8.23
CA GLY A 174 -9.71 4.03 -7.73
C GLY A 174 -9.50 4.24 -6.23
N LEU A 175 -10.55 4.24 -5.39
CA LEU A 175 -10.41 4.31 -3.93
C LEU A 175 -9.58 3.15 -3.40
N ILE A 176 -8.80 3.41 -2.35
CA ILE A 176 -8.01 2.39 -1.67
C ILE A 176 -8.02 2.55 -0.16
N TYR A 177 -7.70 1.44 0.50
CA TYR A 177 -7.82 1.27 1.93
C TYR A 177 -6.48 0.76 2.47
N LEU A 178 -5.91 1.54 3.39
CA LEU A 178 -4.69 1.17 4.11
C LEU A 178 -5.08 0.54 5.42
N THR A 179 -4.84 -0.77 5.57
CA THR A 179 -5.10 -1.47 6.82
C THR A 179 -3.81 -1.52 7.65
N PHE A 180 -3.85 -0.86 8.80
CA PHE A 180 -2.81 -0.88 9.82
C PHE A 180 -3.22 -1.74 11.02
N MET A 181 -2.25 -2.46 11.59
CA MET A 181 -2.42 -3.32 12.76
C MET A 181 -1.20 -3.21 13.68
N VAL A 182 -1.33 -3.58 14.95
CA VAL A 182 -0.16 -3.73 15.84
C VAL A 182 0.23 -5.21 15.92
N PHE A 183 1.53 -5.46 15.83
CA PHE A 183 2.15 -6.77 15.93
C PHE A 183 3.24 -6.75 17.00
N GLN A 184 3.49 -7.90 17.61
CA GLN A 184 4.52 -8.11 18.63
C GLN A 184 5.25 -9.45 18.42
N LYS A 185 6.50 -9.52 18.85
CA LYS A 185 7.33 -10.73 18.88
C LYS A 185 8.05 -10.78 20.22
N LEU A 186 8.12 -11.96 20.86
CA LEU A 186 8.90 -12.11 22.10
C LEU A 186 10.39 -11.87 21.82
N LYS A 187 11.04 -11.00 22.61
CA LYS A 187 12.50 -10.83 22.56
C LYS A 187 13.20 -12.12 23.03
N PRO A 188 14.32 -12.52 22.41
CA PRO A 188 15.12 -13.62 22.93
C PRO A 188 15.73 -13.25 24.29
N GLU A 189 15.78 -14.18 25.22
CA GLU A 189 16.55 -14.01 26.45
C GLU A 189 18.05 -14.09 26.11
N TYR A 190 18.77 -12.96 26.30
CA TYR A 190 20.18 -12.86 25.94
C TYR A 190 21.08 -13.54 26.97
N SER A 191 21.67 -14.68 26.58
CA SER A 191 23.01 -15.03 27.05
C SER A 191 24.05 -14.17 26.30
N TYR A 192 25.07 -13.68 27.01
CA TYR A 192 26.09 -12.82 26.43
C TYR A 192 26.96 -13.55 25.39
N SER A 193 26.95 -13.05 24.15
CA SER A 193 28.01 -13.27 23.15
C SER A 193 28.04 -12.10 22.17
N SER A 194 29.21 -11.49 21.94
CA SER A 194 29.35 -10.27 21.15
C SER A 194 29.90 -10.55 19.75
N THR A 195 29.14 -10.24 18.69
CA THR A 195 29.66 -10.17 17.32
C THR A 195 28.89 -9.14 16.48
N THR A 196 29.59 -8.26 15.79
CA THR A 196 29.03 -7.25 14.87
C THR A 196 29.52 -7.49 13.44
N ARG A 197 28.61 -7.66 12.44
CA ARG A 197 28.79 -7.29 11.01
C ARG A 197 27.62 -7.74 10.08
N GLY A 198 27.06 -6.80 9.31
CA GLY A 198 26.65 -7.00 7.90
C GLY A 198 25.16 -7.23 7.55
N ALA A 199 24.65 -6.45 6.57
CA ALA A 199 23.32 -6.53 5.92
C ALA A 199 22.09 -6.20 6.83
N THR A 200 20.83 -6.05 6.39
CA THR A 200 20.17 -6.30 5.08
C THR A 200 19.02 -5.28 4.82
N ARG A 201 18.49 -5.18 3.58
CA ARG A 201 17.24 -4.43 3.22
C ARG A 201 15.99 -5.33 3.31
N CYS A 202 14.80 -4.77 3.59
CA CYS A 202 13.56 -4.86 2.77
C CYS A 202 12.42 -3.98 3.35
N SER A 203 11.19 -3.93 2.79
CA SER A 203 10.40 -2.68 2.80
C SER A 203 8.82 -2.67 2.92
N SER A 204 8.08 -1.71 2.30
CA SER A 204 6.86 -0.91 2.84
C SER A 204 3.95 -1.11 1.96
N GLY A 205 2.97 -0.10 1.94
CA GLY A 205 2.05 0.23 0.81
C GLY A 205 1.07 1.43 0.91
N ALA A 206 0.55 1.89 -0.25
CA ALA A 206 -0.68 2.69 -0.57
C ALA A 206 -0.87 2.77 -2.11
N ARG A 207 -2.06 3.20 -2.60
CA ARG A 207 -2.79 2.87 -3.87
C ARG A 207 -2.44 1.61 -4.67
N PHE A 208 -3.50 1.00 -5.20
CA PHE A 208 -3.58 -0.38 -5.62
C PHE A 208 -4.54 -0.53 -6.81
N GLY A 209 -3.98 -0.98 -7.91
CA GLY A 209 -4.62 -1.64 -9.03
C GLY A 209 -3.53 -2.53 -9.63
N TYR A 210 -3.86 -3.76 -10.02
CA TYR A 210 -2.86 -4.76 -10.33
C TYR A 210 -2.24 -4.50 -11.71
N GLY A 211 -0.94 -4.18 -11.71
CA GLY A 211 -0.16 -3.82 -12.88
C GLY A 211 0.51 -5.00 -13.56
N ASN A 212 1.80 -4.85 -13.82
CA ASN A 212 2.67 -5.92 -14.31
C ASN A 212 3.11 -6.86 -13.19
N GLU A 213 3.49 -8.08 -13.56
CA GLU A 213 4.05 -9.06 -12.63
C GLU A 213 5.46 -8.66 -12.19
N ALA A 214 5.77 -8.83 -10.90
CA ALA A 214 7.05 -8.44 -10.33
C ALA A 214 7.51 -9.35 -9.18
N SER A 215 8.82 -9.48 -9.05
CA SER A 215 9.49 -10.26 -8.02
C SER A 215 9.42 -9.59 -6.65
N SER A 216 9.52 -10.39 -5.58
CA SER A 216 9.61 -9.90 -4.20
C SER A 216 10.53 -10.77 -3.34
N SER A 217 11.45 -10.16 -2.59
CA SER A 217 12.27 -10.82 -1.58
C SER A 217 11.56 -11.04 -0.22
N SER A 218 10.24 -10.85 -0.15
CA SER A 218 9.46 -10.91 1.09
C SER A 218 9.43 -12.31 1.75
N VAL A 219 10.01 -12.38 2.95
CA VAL A 219 10.00 -13.57 3.81
C VAL A 219 8.72 -13.66 4.66
N LYS A 220 8.44 -14.83 5.26
CA LYS A 220 7.35 -14.97 6.24
C LYS A 220 7.76 -14.24 7.53
N SER A 221 6.86 -13.44 8.10
CA SER A 221 7.08 -12.82 9.41
C SER A 221 7.01 -13.82 10.57
N GLU A 222 7.77 -13.51 11.61
CA GLU A 222 7.74 -14.17 12.93
C GLU A 222 6.99 -13.33 13.99
N PHE A 223 6.46 -12.17 13.61
CA PHE A 223 5.63 -11.35 14.49
C PHE A 223 4.18 -11.86 14.48
N GLU A 224 3.56 -11.84 15.66
CA GLU A 224 2.16 -12.20 15.88
C GLU A 224 1.33 -10.96 16.22
N TYR A 225 0.00 -11.03 16.06
CA TYR A 225 -0.88 -9.90 16.36
C TYR A 225 -0.83 -9.53 17.86
N ALA A 226 -0.71 -8.23 18.16
CA ALA A 226 -0.73 -7.76 19.54
C ALA A 226 -2.16 -7.72 20.09
N GLU A 227 -2.44 -8.54 21.11
CA GLU A 227 -3.78 -8.62 21.70
C GLU A 227 -4.23 -7.31 22.35
N GLY A 228 -5.55 -7.06 22.32
CA GLY A 228 -6.13 -5.79 22.77
C GLY A 228 -5.70 -4.58 21.93
N THR A 229 -5.56 -4.75 20.61
CA THR A 229 -5.31 -3.64 19.69
C THR A 229 -6.35 -3.57 18.57
N GLU A 230 -6.74 -2.36 18.23
CA GLU A 230 -7.67 -2.07 17.16
C GLU A 230 -6.93 -1.97 15.81
N LYS A 231 -7.57 -2.44 14.73
CA LYS A 231 -7.09 -2.10 13.38
C LYS A 231 -7.50 -0.68 13.03
N PHE A 232 -6.65 0.02 12.29
CA PHE A 232 -6.99 1.29 11.67
C PHE A 232 -7.07 1.09 10.15
N ILE A 233 -8.21 1.42 9.54
CA ILE A 233 -8.40 1.36 8.08
C ILE A 233 -8.56 2.79 7.58
N MET A 234 -7.61 3.26 6.77
CA MET A 234 -7.63 4.63 6.25
C MET A 234 -7.93 4.65 4.75
N PRO A 235 -9.04 5.26 4.31
CA PRO A 235 -9.32 5.46 2.89
C PRO A 235 -8.45 6.59 2.31
N ILE A 236 -7.92 6.38 1.11
CA ILE A 236 -7.25 7.40 0.30
C ILE A 236 -7.88 7.40 -1.10
N ARG A 237 -8.00 8.57 -1.71
CA ARG A 237 -8.35 8.74 -3.12
C ARG A 237 -7.11 9.06 -3.95
N LEU A 238 -6.99 8.55 -5.16
CA LEU A 238 -6.09 9.16 -6.16
C LEU A 238 -6.82 10.13 -7.06
N ARG A 239 -6.03 11.04 -7.61
CA ARG A 239 -6.29 11.68 -8.89
C ARG A 239 -5.01 11.58 -9.72
N ILE A 240 -5.13 11.40 -11.02
CA ILE A 240 -3.98 11.45 -11.92
C ILE A 240 -3.71 12.90 -12.30
N ASN A 241 -2.43 13.29 -12.36
CA ASN A 241 -2.00 14.57 -12.89
C ASN A 241 -2.28 14.64 -14.39
N ASN A 242 -3.00 15.67 -14.84
CA ASN A 242 -3.32 15.88 -16.25
C ASN A 242 -2.06 16.05 -17.14
N GLU A 243 -0.92 16.41 -16.56
CA GLU A 243 0.35 16.60 -17.26
C GLU A 243 1.17 15.29 -17.43
N THR A 244 0.69 14.15 -16.92
CA THR A 244 1.39 12.87 -17.08
C THR A 244 1.34 12.35 -18.51
N THR A 245 2.44 11.76 -18.97
CA THR A 245 2.43 10.87 -20.15
C THR A 245 1.56 9.65 -19.83
N ARG A 246 0.71 9.22 -20.77
CA ARG A 246 -0.03 7.95 -20.67
C ARG A 246 0.92 6.76 -20.86
N SER A 247 0.74 5.70 -20.09
CA SER A 247 1.52 4.47 -20.17
C SER A 247 0.73 3.36 -20.87
N ASN A 248 1.43 2.44 -21.55
CA ASN A 248 0.83 1.21 -22.08
C ASN A 248 0.74 0.09 -21.01
N THR A 249 1.13 0.39 -19.77
CA THR A 249 1.21 -0.60 -18.68
C THR A 249 -0.15 -0.90 -18.06
N ASN A 250 -0.31 -2.18 -17.71
CA ASN A 250 -1.55 -2.74 -17.17
C ASN A 250 -1.97 -2.03 -15.88
N CYS A 251 -3.27 -2.00 -15.58
CA CYS A 251 -3.81 -1.53 -14.30
C CYS A 251 -5.23 -2.09 -14.12
N SER A 252 -5.34 -3.38 -13.84
CA SER A 252 -6.64 -4.03 -13.64
C SER A 252 -7.19 -3.78 -12.23
N GLN A 253 -8.46 -3.42 -12.14
CA GLN A 253 -9.19 -3.32 -10.87
C GLN A 253 -9.14 -4.61 -10.03
N HIS A 254 -9.22 -5.79 -10.68
CA HIS A 254 -9.28 -7.10 -10.01
C HIS A 254 -8.22 -8.09 -10.52
N LEU A 255 -7.86 -9.08 -9.67
CA LEU A 255 -6.87 -10.12 -9.96
C LEU A 255 -7.13 -10.90 -11.26
N LYS A 256 -8.41 -11.15 -11.59
CA LYS A 256 -8.80 -11.86 -12.83
C LYS A 256 -8.36 -11.07 -14.06
N GLY A 257 -8.70 -9.80 -14.14
CA GLY A 257 -8.28 -8.92 -15.24
C GLY A 257 -6.75 -8.82 -15.35
N ALA A 258 -6.05 -8.76 -14.22
CA ALA A 258 -4.58 -8.71 -14.20
C ALA A 258 -3.96 -9.96 -14.84
N SER A 259 -4.47 -11.16 -14.47
CA SER A 259 -4.02 -12.42 -15.07
C SER A 259 -4.36 -12.55 -16.56
N ILE A 260 -5.49 -11.98 -17.00
CA ILE A 260 -5.90 -11.97 -18.41
C ILE A 260 -5.01 -11.01 -19.21
N ASN A 261 -4.67 -9.84 -18.67
CA ASN A 261 -3.71 -8.91 -19.30
C ASN A 261 -2.30 -9.50 -19.39
N ALA A 262 -1.82 -10.19 -18.34
CA ALA A 262 -0.56 -10.91 -18.37
C ALA A 262 -0.54 -12.02 -19.45
N LEU A 263 -1.63 -12.80 -19.57
CA LEU A 263 -1.80 -13.80 -20.62
C LEU A 263 -1.85 -13.17 -22.02
N ARG A 264 -2.60 -12.08 -22.21
CA ARG A 264 -2.66 -11.34 -23.50
C ARG A 264 -1.27 -10.83 -23.92
N ARG A 265 -0.43 -10.38 -22.98
CA ARG A 265 0.98 -9.99 -23.26
C ARG A 265 1.89 -11.16 -23.65
N GLN A 266 1.58 -12.39 -23.23
CA GLN A 266 2.35 -13.60 -23.57
C GLN A 266 1.94 -14.23 -24.91
N MET A 267 0.80 -13.83 -25.49
CA MET A 267 0.29 -14.35 -26.76
C MET A 267 0.63 -13.42 -27.92
N MET A 268 1.50 -13.88 -28.83
CA MET A 268 1.73 -13.17 -30.09
C MET A 268 0.62 -13.48 -31.10
N THR A 269 0.06 -12.47 -31.75
CA THR A 269 -0.66 -12.65 -33.01
C THR A 269 0.34 -13.02 -34.11
N VAL A 270 0.23 -14.24 -34.64
CA VAL A 270 0.97 -14.65 -35.83
C VAL A 270 0.38 -13.92 -37.04
N PRO A 271 1.17 -13.16 -37.84
CA PRO A 271 0.68 -12.58 -39.08
C PRO A 271 0.27 -13.64 -40.11
N PHE A 272 -0.68 -13.29 -40.98
CA PHE A 272 -0.96 -14.03 -42.21
C PHE A 272 0.13 -13.79 -43.28
#